data_AF-A0A4Y2VQQ7-F1
#
_entry.id   AF-A0A4Y2VQQ7-F1
#
_cell.length_a   1.000
_cell.length_b   1.000
_cell.length_c   1.000
_cell.angle_alpha   90.00
_cell.angle_beta   90.00
_cell.angle_gamma   90.00
#
_symmetry.space_group_name_H-M   'P 1'
#
loop_
_entity.id
_entity.type
_entity.pdbx_description
1 polymer ?
#
loop_
_entity_poly.entity_id
_entity_poly.type
_entity_poly.pdbx_seq_one_letter_code
_entity_poly.pdbx_strand_id
1 'polypeptide(L)'
;MGQIISKEGIKADPQHIKAIKEFKTSNCKADIRLLLGMLNYLSEFIPNLSKLSAPLRSLLKIDLEFVWDIEQEEAFEKLKSLLSTTPVIKDFHSNKEIVTQCDVSKDGLGSCLIQEGHPASFVSRSLTETKQNYAQIDKKFWPLYFHLKDFTTSYMAEM
;
A
#
# COMPACT_ATOMS: atom_id res chain seq x y z
N MET A 1 4.04 -17.36 -1.68
CA MET A 1 5.19 -17.31 -2.62
C MET A 1 4.72 -16.54 -3.85
N GLY A 2 5.20 -15.31 -4.07
CA GLY A 2 4.69 -14.45 -5.16
C GLY A 2 5.42 -13.11 -5.27
N GLN A 3 6.71 -13.09 -4.95
CA GLN A 3 7.61 -11.97 -5.18
C GLN A 3 8.80 -12.53 -5.97
N ILE A 4 9.16 -11.86 -7.06
CA ILE A 4 10.34 -12.23 -7.86
C ILE A 4 11.51 -11.47 -7.25
N ILE A 5 12.36 -12.19 -6.52
CA ILE A 5 13.62 -11.67 -6.00
C ILE A 5 14.65 -11.75 -7.13
N SER A 6 15.12 -10.60 -7.60
CA SER A 6 16.19 -10.50 -8.60
C SER A 6 17.36 -9.71 -8.00
N LYS A 7 18.56 -9.80 -8.62
CA LYS A 7 19.73 -8.99 -8.23
C LYS A 7 19.50 -7.47 -8.27
N GLU A 8 18.44 -7.04 -8.95
CA GLU A 8 18.03 -5.63 -9.06
C GLU A 8 17.06 -5.20 -7.95
N GLY A 9 16.49 -6.16 -7.20
CA GLY A 9 15.49 -5.95 -6.16
C GLY A 9 14.29 -6.88 -6.23
N ILE A 10 13.31 -6.61 -5.38
CA ILE A 10 12.05 -7.33 -5.27
C ILE A 10 11.07 -6.74 -6.29
N LYS A 11 10.56 -7.59 -7.20
CA LYS A 11 9.51 -7.22 -8.15
C LYS A 11 8.21 -7.94 -7.78
N ALA A 12 7.11 -7.20 -7.85
CA ALA A 12 5.78 -7.79 -7.84
C ALA A 12 5.64 -8.79 -9.00
N ASP A 13 5.01 -9.94 -8.75
CA ASP A 13 4.76 -10.92 -9.79
C ASP A 13 3.94 -10.29 -10.92
N PRO A 14 4.43 -10.30 -12.18
CA PRO A 14 3.68 -9.78 -13.31
C PRO A 14 2.32 -10.44 -13.51
N GLN A 15 2.11 -11.67 -13.02
CA GLN A 15 0.80 -12.32 -13.03
C GLN A 15 -0.22 -11.61 -12.13
N HIS A 16 0.19 -11.16 -10.93
CA HIS A 16 -0.69 -10.40 -10.04
C HIS A 16 -1.01 -9.01 -10.60
N ILE A 17 -0.02 -8.35 -11.22
CA ILE A 17 -0.24 -7.06 -11.90
C ILE A 17 -1.20 -7.24 -13.08
N LYS A 18 -1.03 -8.30 -13.88
CA LYS A 18 -1.89 -8.60 -15.01
C LYS A 18 -3.32 -8.90 -14.57
N ALA A 19 -3.50 -9.67 -13.50
CA ALA A 19 -4.81 -9.96 -12.93
C ALA A 19 -5.55 -8.68 -12.49
N ILE A 20 -4.85 -7.69 -11.90
CA ILE A 20 -5.46 -6.41 -11.52
C ILE A 20 -5.76 -5.54 -12.74
N LYS A 21 -4.90 -5.55 -13.78
CA LYS A 21 -5.15 -4.81 -15.04
C LYS A 21 -6.38 -5.33 -15.78
N GLU A 22 -6.48 -6.66 -15.90
CA GLU A 22 -7.58 -7.35 -16.57
C GLU A 22 -8.84 -7.46 -15.71
N PHE A 23 -8.77 -7.06 -14.44
CA PHE A 23 -9.91 -7.02 -13.56
C PHE A 23 -10.99 -6.10 -14.13
N LYS A 24 -12.13 -6.70 -14.47
CA LYS A 24 -13.33 -6.00 -14.94
C LYS A 24 -14.04 -5.34 -13.77
N THR A 25 -14.58 -4.15 -14.01
CA THR A 25 -15.41 -3.40 -13.07
C THR A 25 -16.52 -4.30 -12.56
N SER A 26 -16.48 -4.61 -11.26
CA SER A 26 -17.32 -5.65 -10.68
C SER A 26 -18.58 -5.07 -10.06
N ASN A 27 -19.73 -5.70 -10.28
CA ASN A 27 -21.01 -5.31 -9.67
C ASN A 27 -21.23 -5.94 -8.27
N CYS A 28 -20.24 -6.66 -7.71
CA CYS A 28 -20.39 -7.42 -6.48
C CYS A 28 -19.42 -6.97 -5.37
N LYS A 29 -19.92 -6.87 -4.14
CA LYS A 29 -19.08 -6.61 -2.94
C LYS A 29 -18.01 -7.69 -2.73
N ALA A 30 -18.24 -8.93 -3.16
CA ALA A 30 -17.27 -10.02 -3.07
C ALA A 30 -16.03 -9.75 -3.95
N ASP A 31 -16.25 -9.28 -5.18
CA ASP A 31 -15.19 -8.99 -6.13
C ASP A 31 -14.32 -7.81 -5.66
N ILE A 32 -14.93 -6.79 -5.05
CA ILE A 32 -14.20 -5.67 -4.43
C ILE A 32 -13.34 -6.14 -3.25
N ARG A 33 -13.81 -7.10 -2.44
CA ARG A 33 -12.98 -7.69 -1.38
C ARG A 33 -11.78 -8.42 -1.96
N LEU A 34 -11.98 -9.18 -3.05
CA LEU A 34 -10.89 -9.87 -3.73
C LEU A 34 -9.88 -8.87 -4.30
N LEU A 35 -10.35 -7.82 -4.97
CA LEU A 35 -9.51 -6.74 -5.51
C LEU A 35 -8.69 -6.06 -4.41
N LEU A 36 -9.32 -5.68 -3.30
CA LEU A 36 -8.62 -5.06 -2.17
C LEU A 36 -7.61 -6.02 -1.52
N GLY A 37 -7.89 -7.32 -1.51
CA GLY A 37 -6.93 -8.36 -1.10
C GLY A 37 -5.69 -8.38 -2.00
N MET A 38 -5.89 -8.39 -3.32
CA MET A 38 -4.79 -8.33 -4.30
C MET A 38 -3.98 -7.03 -4.18
N LEU A 39 -4.66 -5.90 -4.01
CA LEU A 39 -4.01 -4.61 -3.81
C LEU A 39 -3.21 -4.56 -2.50
N ASN A 40 -3.72 -5.14 -1.42
CA ASN A 40 -3.00 -5.25 -0.15
C ASN A 40 -1.74 -6.11 -0.29
N TYR A 41 -1.78 -7.18 -1.09
CA TYR A 41 -0.61 -7.98 -1.39
C TYR A 41 0.49 -7.16 -2.10
N LEU A 42 0.09 -6.20 -2.94
CA LEU A 42 0.99 -5.27 -3.62
C LEU A 42 1.19 -3.95 -2.85
N SER A 43 0.79 -3.87 -1.57
CA SER A 43 0.83 -2.62 -0.80
C SER A 43 2.24 -2.07 -0.63
N GLU A 44 3.25 -2.94 -0.60
CA GLU A 44 4.66 -2.57 -0.54
C GLU A 44 5.14 -1.82 -1.78
N PHE A 45 4.43 -1.94 -2.92
CA PHE A 45 4.79 -1.31 -4.20
C PHE A 45 3.95 -0.07 -4.52
N ILE A 46 2.88 0.19 -3.75
CA ILE A 46 1.91 1.25 -4.03
C ILE A 46 2.00 2.33 -2.95
N PRO A 47 2.52 3.53 -3.26
CA PRO A 47 2.56 4.62 -2.31
C PRO A 47 1.12 5.04 -1.94
N ASN A 48 0.89 5.28 -0.64
CA ASN A 48 -0.39 5.76 -0.12
C ASN A 48 -1.61 4.90 -0.51
N LEU A 49 -1.43 3.58 -0.65
CA LEU A 49 -2.52 2.64 -0.98
C LEU A 49 -3.77 2.87 -0.12
N SER A 50 -3.61 3.15 1.18
CA SER A 50 -4.75 3.32 2.07
C SER A 50 -5.64 4.52 1.72
N LYS A 51 -5.05 5.59 1.19
CA LYS A 51 -5.78 6.77 0.72
C LYS A 51 -6.42 6.51 -0.63
N LEU A 52 -5.68 5.89 -1.56
CA LEU A 52 -6.16 5.60 -2.90
C LEU A 52 -7.29 4.56 -2.91
N SER A 53 -7.24 3.58 -2.02
CA SER A 53 -8.27 2.54 -1.90
C SER A 53 -9.44 2.93 -0.99
N ALA A 54 -9.44 4.14 -0.40
CA ALA A 54 -10.52 4.58 0.48
C ALA A 54 -11.90 4.60 -0.21
N PRO A 55 -12.04 5.07 -1.46
CA PRO A 55 -13.32 5.01 -2.20
C PRO A 55 -13.77 3.58 -2.51
N LEU A 56 -12.83 2.64 -2.68
CA LEU A 56 -13.15 1.23 -2.90
C LEU A 56 -13.59 0.54 -1.59
N ARG A 57 -13.03 0.94 -0.46
CA ARG A 57 -13.40 0.42 0.87
C ARG A 57 -14.76 0.93 1.33
N SER A 58 -15.20 2.12 0.92
CA SER A 58 -16.54 2.61 1.26
C SER A 58 -17.65 1.73 0.68
N LEU A 59 -17.45 1.13 -0.51
CA LEU A 59 -18.37 0.17 -1.13
C LEU A 59 -18.62 -1.09 -0.29
N LEU A 60 -17.69 -1.43 0.61
CA LEU A 60 -17.78 -2.62 1.46
C LEU A 60 -18.53 -2.37 2.78
N LYS A 61 -18.88 -1.12 3.08
CA LYS A 61 -19.67 -0.79 4.27
C LYS A 61 -21.06 -1.41 4.16
N ILE A 62 -21.58 -1.87 5.30
CA ILE A 62 -22.86 -2.59 5.38
C ILE A 62 -24.04 -1.63 5.15
N ASP A 63 -23.93 -0.40 5.65
CA ASP A 63 -24.97 0.65 5.56
C ASP A 63 -25.04 1.38 4.21
N LEU A 64 -24.13 1.07 3.27
CA LEU A 64 -24.08 1.74 1.98
C LEU A 64 -24.50 0.81 0.85
N GLU A 65 -25.37 1.33 -0.01
CA GLU A 65 -25.71 0.72 -1.28
C GLU A 65 -24.45 0.62 -2.14
N PHE A 66 -24.32 -0.49 -2.85
CA PHE A 66 -23.20 -0.68 -3.75
C PHE A 66 -23.41 0.19 -5.00
N VAL A 67 -22.76 1.34 -5.05
CA VAL A 67 -22.81 2.26 -6.18
C VAL A 67 -21.39 2.47 -6.69
N TRP A 68 -21.11 1.95 -7.88
CA TRP A 68 -19.86 2.22 -8.57
C TRP A 68 -20.01 3.50 -9.39
N ASP A 69 -19.43 4.59 -8.90
CA ASP A 69 -19.51 5.92 -9.50
C ASP A 69 -18.12 6.43 -9.92
N ILE A 70 -18.05 7.67 -10.38
CA ILE A 70 -16.84 8.33 -10.90
C ILE A 70 -15.70 8.29 -9.88
N GLU A 71 -15.98 8.48 -8.58
CA GLU A 71 -14.93 8.47 -7.55
C GLU A 71 -14.22 7.11 -7.43
N GLN A 72 -14.97 6.02 -7.55
CA GLN A 72 -14.46 4.66 -7.48
C GLN A 72 -13.69 4.27 -8.74
N GLU A 73 -14.22 4.66 -9.91
CA GLU A 73 -13.55 4.44 -11.20
C GLU A 73 -12.21 5.21 -11.24
N GLU A 74 -12.20 6.49 -10.84
CA GLU A 74 -10.96 7.27 -10.78
C GLU A 74 -9.93 6.66 -9.83
N ALA A 75 -10.37 6.19 -8.65
CA ALA A 75 -9.49 5.54 -7.69
C ALA A 75 -8.89 4.26 -8.28
N PHE A 76 -9.70 3.48 -8.99
CA PHE A 76 -9.30 2.24 -9.63
C PHE A 76 -8.33 2.47 -10.80
N GLU A 77 -8.59 3.45 -11.67
CA GLU A 77 -7.69 3.82 -12.75
C GLU A 77 -6.34 4.35 -12.24
N LYS A 78 -6.34 5.20 -11.20
CA LYS A 78 -5.11 5.67 -10.55
C LYS A 78 -4.28 4.50 -10.02
N LEU A 79 -4.92 3.50 -9.41
CA LEU A 79 -4.25 2.28 -8.96
C LEU A 79 -3.68 1.44 -10.11
N LYS A 80 -4.44 1.27 -11.21
CA LYS A 80 -3.94 0.59 -12.43
C LYS A 80 -2.74 1.31 -13.06
N SER A 81 -2.77 2.63 -13.07
CA SER A 81 -1.67 3.46 -13.57
C SER A 81 -0.41 3.27 -12.71
N LEU A 82 -0.54 3.40 -11.39
CA LEU A 82 0.58 3.16 -10.45
C LEU A 82 1.15 1.74 -10.54
N LEU A 83 0.29 0.74 -10.73
CA LEU A 83 0.69 -0.65 -10.95
C LEU A 83 1.40 -0.86 -12.31
N SER A 84 1.11 -0.01 -13.30
CA SER A 84 1.79 -0.03 -14.59
C SER A 84 3.17 0.64 -14.53
N THR A 85 3.30 1.66 -13.69
CA THR A 85 4.54 2.41 -13.47
C THR A 85 5.38 1.83 -12.32
N THR A 86 4.99 0.68 -11.76
CA THR A 86 5.56 0.16 -10.51
C THR A 86 7.09 0.12 -10.56
N PRO A 87 7.77 0.87 -9.69
CA PRO A 87 9.21 0.81 -9.58
C PRO A 87 9.61 -0.55 -9.01
N VAL A 88 10.75 -1.05 -9.47
CA VAL A 88 11.47 -2.15 -8.82
C VAL A 88 11.84 -1.66 -7.43
N ILE A 89 11.35 -2.33 -6.39
CA ILE A 89 11.81 -2.07 -5.03
C ILE A 89 13.23 -2.63 -4.97
N LYS A 90 14.23 -1.75 -4.87
CA LYS A 90 15.63 -2.17 -4.80
C LYS A 90 15.85 -3.04 -3.56
N ASP A 91 16.70 -4.05 -3.73
CA ASP A 91 17.03 -4.98 -2.65
C ASP A 91 17.60 -4.20 -1.46
N PHE A 92 17.07 -4.49 -0.28
CA PHE A 92 17.48 -3.80 0.94
C PHE A 92 18.84 -4.33 1.40
N HIS A 93 19.77 -3.42 1.69
CA HIS A 93 21.05 -3.79 2.28
C HIS A 93 21.19 -3.16 3.67
N SER A 94 21.28 -3.99 4.71
CA SER A 94 21.39 -3.55 6.12
C SER A 94 22.64 -2.71 6.41
N ASN A 95 23.66 -2.81 5.57
CA ASN A 95 24.95 -2.16 5.76
C ASN A 95 25.06 -0.77 5.10
N LYS A 96 23.96 -0.24 4.54
CA LYS A 96 23.94 1.08 3.91
C LYS A 96 23.00 2.01 4.67
N GLU A 97 23.18 3.32 4.46
CA GLU A 97 22.35 4.35 5.06
C GLU A 97 20.90 4.27 4.54
N ILE A 98 19.96 4.42 5.47
CA ILE A 98 18.53 4.32 5.22
C ILE A 98 17.90 5.64 5.63
N VAL A 99 17.08 6.21 4.75
CA VAL A 99 16.29 7.41 5.01
C VAL A 99 14.82 7.04 5.02
N THR A 100 14.14 7.25 6.15
CA THR A 100 12.69 7.03 6.21
C THR A 100 11.97 8.38 6.12
N GLN A 101 11.08 8.50 5.14
CA GLN A 101 10.14 9.61 5.04
C GLN A 101 8.76 9.17 5.51
N CYS A 102 8.17 9.93 6.43
CA CYS A 102 6.84 9.65 6.97
C CYS A 102 5.90 10.81 6.65
N ASP A 103 4.69 10.49 6.21
CA ASP A 103 3.60 11.44 6.05
C ASP A 103 2.38 11.01 6.86
N VAL A 104 1.69 11.98 7.44
CA VAL A 104 0.51 11.75 8.27
C VAL A 104 -0.57 12.75 7.87
N SER A 105 -1.71 12.20 7.52
CA SER A 105 -2.93 12.95 7.26
C SER A 105 -3.92 12.78 8.41
N LYS A 106 -5.07 13.46 8.32
CA LYS A 106 -6.16 13.31 9.29
C LYS A 106 -6.63 11.86 9.41
N ASP A 107 -6.70 11.16 8.27
CA ASP A 107 -7.42 9.88 8.16
C ASP A 107 -6.48 8.67 7.96
N GLY A 108 -5.19 8.91 7.72
CA GLY A 108 -4.24 7.85 7.42
C GLY A 108 -2.79 8.27 7.56
N LEU A 109 -1.92 7.27 7.69
CA LEU A 109 -0.47 7.41 7.77
C LEU A 109 0.22 6.65 6.63
N GLY A 110 1.35 7.18 6.20
CA GLY A 110 2.22 6.62 5.18
C GLY A 110 3.68 6.76 5.58
N SER A 111 4.51 5.81 5.16
CA SER A 111 5.95 5.94 5.21
C SER A 111 6.61 5.26 4.04
N CYS A 112 7.74 5.82 3.60
CA CYS A 112 8.58 5.31 2.55
C CYS A 112 10.00 5.17 3.11
N LEU A 113 10.58 3.99 2.98
CA LEU A 113 11.99 3.74 3.23
C LEU A 113 12.73 3.95 1.92
N ILE A 114 13.72 4.83 1.96
CA ILE A 114 14.52 5.25 0.82
C ILE A 114 15.96 4.86 1.11
N GLN A 115 16.58 4.17 0.17
CA GLN A 115 17.96 3.74 0.25
C GLN A 115 18.68 4.15 -1.04
N GLU A 116 19.81 4.84 -0.91
CA GLU A 116 20.57 5.37 -2.05
C GLU A 116 19.71 6.18 -3.03
N GLY A 117 18.75 6.96 -2.51
CA GLY A 117 17.82 7.76 -3.32
C GLY A 117 16.69 6.99 -4.01
N HIS A 118 16.55 5.68 -3.75
CA HIS A 118 15.51 4.83 -4.34
C HIS A 118 14.55 4.30 -3.25
N PRO A 119 13.24 4.22 -3.51
CA PRO A 119 12.30 3.63 -2.56
C PRO A 119 12.53 2.11 -2.46
N ALA A 120 12.73 1.65 -1.22
CA ALA A 120 13.00 0.26 -0.85
C ALA A 120 11.84 -0.38 -0.03
N SER A 121 10.91 0.40 0.53
CA SER A 121 9.65 -0.14 1.06
C SER A 121 8.62 0.96 1.27
N PHE A 122 7.34 0.65 1.08
CA PHE A 122 6.23 1.53 1.40
C PHE A 122 5.32 0.90 2.45
N VAL A 123 4.92 1.68 3.45
CA VAL A 123 3.92 1.28 4.44
C VAL A 123 2.80 2.30 4.44
N SER A 124 1.56 1.85 4.29
CA SER A 124 0.38 2.72 4.31
C SER A 124 -0.73 2.11 5.15
N ARG A 125 -1.25 2.85 6.13
CA ARG A 125 -2.35 2.39 6.99
C ARG A 125 -3.39 3.49 7.22
N SER A 126 -4.67 3.11 7.27
CA SER A 126 -5.75 3.98 7.70
C SER A 126 -5.77 4.11 9.23
N LEU A 127 -6.08 5.30 9.73
CA LEU A 127 -6.26 5.55 11.17
C LEU A 127 -7.67 5.12 11.60
N THR A 128 -7.79 4.52 12.77
CA THR A 128 -9.09 4.26 13.42
C THR A 128 -9.69 5.57 13.92
N GLU A 129 -11.01 5.64 14.07
CA GLU A 129 -11.74 6.85 14.49
C GLU A 129 -11.17 7.47 15.79
N THR A 130 -10.85 6.64 16.78
CA THR A 130 -10.19 7.09 18.02
C THR A 130 -8.85 7.79 17.76
N LYS A 131 -8.05 7.27 16.82
CA LYS A 131 -6.71 7.79 16.50
C LYS A 131 -6.76 8.99 15.56
N GLN A 132 -7.85 9.17 14.80
CA GLN A 132 -8.06 10.38 14.01
C GLN A 132 -8.18 11.62 14.89
N ASN A 133 -8.60 11.48 16.15
CA ASN A 133 -8.74 12.57 17.11
C ASN A 133 -7.44 12.95 17.84
N TYR A 134 -6.33 12.24 17.61
CA TYR A 134 -5.04 12.57 18.24
C TYR A 134 -4.39 13.81 17.61
N ALA A 135 -3.52 14.48 18.37
CA ALA A 135 -2.75 15.61 17.86
C ALA A 135 -1.83 15.16 16.71
N GLN A 136 -1.59 16.04 15.75
CA GLN A 136 -0.75 15.70 14.59
C GLN A 136 0.67 15.30 14.97
N ILE A 137 1.20 15.85 16.07
CA ILE A 137 2.53 15.49 16.56
C ILE A 137 2.60 14.05 17.07
N ASP A 138 1.57 13.59 17.78
CA ASP A 138 1.50 12.23 18.31
C ASP A 138 1.34 11.19 17.19
N LYS A 139 0.66 11.58 16.11
CA LYS A 139 0.46 10.71 14.95
C LYS A 139 1.75 10.51 14.14
N LYS A 140 2.68 11.48 14.10
CA LYS A 140 3.93 11.40 13.30
C LYS A 140 4.87 10.29 13.73
N PHE A 141 4.87 9.92 15.01
CA PHE A 141 5.70 8.82 15.52
C PHE A 141 5.22 7.45 15.01
N TRP A 142 3.92 7.32 14.75
CA TRP A 142 3.29 6.05 14.45
C TRP A 142 3.75 5.38 13.14
N PRO A 143 3.78 6.08 11.97
CA PRO A 143 4.31 5.48 10.75
C PRO A 143 5.74 4.98 10.92
N LEU A 144 6.59 5.69 11.66
CA LEU A 144 7.96 5.25 11.94
C LEU A 144 7.99 3.95 12.76
N TYR A 145 7.21 3.87 13.84
CA TYR A 145 7.10 2.66 14.66
C TYR A 145 6.61 1.45 13.85
N PHE A 146 5.56 1.62 13.04
CA PHE A 146 5.06 0.53 12.21
C PHE A 146 6.07 0.11 11.16
N HIS A 147 6.73 1.06 10.51
CA HIS A 147 7.75 0.74 9.53
C HIS A 147 8.88 -0.07 10.14
N LEU A 148 9.42 0.36 11.29
CA LEU A 148 10.47 -0.37 12.00
C LEU A 148 10.01 -1.77 12.45
N LYS A 149 8.76 -1.90 12.91
CA LYS A 149 8.20 -3.18 13.34
C LYS A 149 8.02 -4.15 12.18
N ASP A 150 7.42 -3.69 11.08
CA ASP A 150 7.18 -4.48 9.89
C ASP A 150 8.55 -4.87 9.28
N PHE A 151 9.50 -3.94 9.23
CA PHE A 151 10.88 -4.18 8.80
C PHE A 151 11.61 -5.25 9.65
N THR A 152 11.54 -5.14 10.97
CA THR A 152 12.16 -6.13 11.88
C THR A 152 11.52 -7.51 11.68
N THR A 153 10.21 -7.57 11.45
CA THR A 153 9.49 -8.85 11.28
C THR A 153 9.85 -9.53 9.96
N SER A 154 9.96 -8.77 8.86
CA SER A 154 10.30 -9.35 7.55
C SER A 154 11.76 -9.81 7.46
N TYR A 155 12.71 -9.05 8.01
CA TYR A 155 14.15 -9.33 7.82
C TYR A 155 14.80 -10.15 8.95
N MET A 156 14.24 -10.19 10.17
CA MET A 156 14.72 -11.10 11.23
C MET A 156 14.14 -12.51 11.09
N ALA A 157 13.08 -12.70 10.29
CA ALA A 157 12.53 -14.02 9.99
C ALA A 157 13.33 -14.77 8.92
N GLU A 158 14.24 -14.08 8.22
CA GLU A 158 15.11 -14.65 7.17
C GLU A 158 16.56 -14.94 7.67
N MET A 159 16.84 -14.75 8.97
CA MET A 159 18.07 -15.24 9.65
C MET A 159 17.78 -16.46 10.51
#